data_AF-A0A8J2V410-F1
#
_entry.id   AF-A0A8J2V410-F1
#
_cell.length_a   1.000
_cell.length_b   1.000
_cell.length_c   1.000
_cell.angle_alpha   90.00
_cell.angle_beta   90.00
_cell.angle_gamma   90.00
#
_symmetry.space_group_name_H-M   'P 1'
#
loop_
_entity.id
_entity.type
_entity.pdbx_description
1 polymer ?
#
loop_
_entity_poly.entity_id
_entity_poly.type
_entity_poly.pdbx_seq_one_letter_code
_entity_poly.pdbx_strand_id
1 'polypeptide(L)' 'MTEKPSHSRLRIMLAQFLIENKIDLEDLYAALGADTEDCDEGALSHIAGVLDGMNVASTRIRQHGLDQWTKP' A
#
# COMPACT_ATOMS: atom_id res chain seq x y z
N MET A 1 -24.38 5.65 11.30
CA MET A 1 -23.87 4.45 10.62
C MET A 1 -22.49 4.79 10.10
N THR A 2 -21.45 4.08 10.53
CA THR A 2 -20.09 4.31 10.02
C THR A 2 -20.09 3.88 8.55
N GLU A 3 -19.98 4.83 7.63
CA GLU A 3 -19.92 4.49 6.20
C GLU A 3 -18.75 3.54 5.96
N LYS A 4 -19.03 2.41 5.29
CA LYS A 4 -17.98 1.47 4.91
C LYS A 4 -16.96 2.22 4.04
N PRO A 5 -15.65 2.19 4.35
CA PRO A 5 -14.66 2.85 3.53
C PRO A 5 -14.72 2.33 2.09
N SER A 6 -14.52 3.21 1.11
CA SER A 6 -14.41 2.80 -0.29
C SER A 6 -13.26 1.81 -0.48
N HIS A 7 -13.32 0.96 -1.51
CA HIS A 7 -12.24 0.01 -1.81
C HIS A 7 -10.86 0.68 -1.95
N SER A 8 -10.81 1.88 -2.53
CA SER A 8 -9.57 2.66 -2.62
C SER A 8 -9.07 3.10 -1.24
N ARG A 9 -9.95 3.55 -0.34
CA ARG A 9 -9.56 3.88 1.05
C ARG A 9 -9.06 2.65 1.80
N LEU A 10 -9.72 1.50 1.63
CA LEU A 10 -9.28 0.24 2.26
C LEU A 10 -7.87 -0.15 1.80
N ARG A 11 -7.56 -0.05 0.50
CA ARG A 11 -6.21 -0.32 -0.02
C ARG A 11 -5.16 0.63 0.56
N ILE A 12 -5.47 1.93 0.66
CA ILE A 12 -4.57 2.92 1.27
C ILE A 12 -4.30 2.59 2.74
N MET A 13 -5.36 2.28 3.51
CA MET A 13 -5.21 1.92 4.92
C MET A 13 -4.41 0.63 5.10
N LEU A 14 -4.64 -0.38 4.27
CA LEU A 14 -3.87 -1.62 4.28
C LEU A 14 -2.40 -1.36 3.93
N ALA A 15 -2.12 -0.58 2.89
CA ALA A 15 -0.77 -0.21 2.50
C ALA A 15 -0.02 0.55 3.60
N GLN A 16 -0.68 1.48 4.29
CA GLN A 16 -0.13 2.17 5.47
C GLN A 16 0.25 1.18 6.58
N PHE A 17 -0.63 0.22 6.88
CA PHE A 17 -0.37 -0.81 7.87
C PHE A 17 0.84 -1.68 7.50
N LEU A 18 0.89 -2.15 6.24
CA LEU A 18 1.99 -2.98 5.73
C LEU A 18 3.34 -2.26 5.84
N ILE A 19 3.41 -0.99 5.41
CA ILE A 19 4.63 -0.19 5.45
C ILE A 19 5.09 0.06 6.88
N GLU A 20 4.20 0.45 7.78
CA GLU A 20 4.54 0.76 9.19
C GLU A 20 5.09 -0.49 9.91
N ASN A 21 4.52 -1.66 9.63
CA ASN A 21 4.91 -2.92 10.25
C ASN A 21 5.99 -3.68 9.47
N LYS A 22 6.46 -3.15 8.33
CA LYS A 22 7.44 -3.79 7.44
C LYS A 22 7.01 -5.20 7.03
N ILE A 23 5.75 -5.34 6.64
CA ILE A 23 5.15 -6.59 6.17
C ILE A 23 5.00 -6.51 4.65
N ASP A 24 5.49 -7.51 3.95
CA ASP A 24 5.29 -7.63 2.50
C ASP A 24 3.89 -8.19 2.19
N LEU A 25 3.34 -7.83 1.04
CA LEU A 25 1.98 -8.24 0.65
C LEU A 25 1.88 -9.77 0.52
N GLU A 26 2.91 -10.39 -0.06
CA GLU A 26 3.01 -11.85 -0.19
C GLU A 26 3.03 -12.53 1.18
N ASP A 27 3.82 -12.02 2.14
CA ASP A 27 3.88 -12.54 3.50
C ASP A 27 2.53 -12.47 4.21
N LEU A 28 1.79 -11.38 4.02
CA LEU A 28 0.43 -11.25 4.55
C LEU A 28 -0.50 -12.33 3.96
N TYR A 29 -0.46 -12.52 2.65
CA TYR A 29 -1.34 -13.48 1.97
C TYR A 29 -0.99 -14.92 2.36
N ALA A 30 0.30 -15.25 2.42
CA ALA A 30 0.79 -16.52 2.92
C ALA A 30 0.33 -16.78 4.37
N ALA A 31 0.38 -15.78 5.25
CA ALA A 31 -0.10 -15.90 6.64
C ALA A 31 -1.62 -16.10 6.74
N LEU A 32 -2.39 -15.61 5.77
CA LEU A 32 -3.82 -15.86 5.64
C LEU A 32 -4.14 -17.21 4.99
N GLY A 33 -3.13 -17.96 4.55
CA GLY A 33 -3.29 -19.21 3.81
C GLY A 33 -3.82 -19.02 2.39
N ALA A 34 -3.62 -17.84 1.81
CA ALA A 34 -4.02 -17.51 0.45
C ALA A 34 -2.79 -17.42 -0.46
N ASP A 35 -2.90 -17.99 -1.66
CA ASP A 35 -1.94 -17.74 -2.72
C ASP A 35 -2.32 -16.46 -3.46
N THR A 36 -1.34 -15.60 -3.71
CA THR A 36 -1.53 -14.41 -4.56
C THR A 36 -1.89 -14.80 -5.99
N GLU A 37 -1.47 -15.97 -6.48
CA GLU A 37 -1.83 -16.46 -7.82
C GLU A 37 -3.35 -16.70 -7.98
N ASP A 38 -4.05 -17.00 -6.88
CA ASP A 38 -5.50 -17.23 -6.88
C ASP A 38 -6.32 -15.93 -6.73
N CYS A 39 -5.64 -14.79 -6.57
CA CYS A 39 -6.28 -13.52 -6.28
C CYS A 39 -6.56 -12.71 -7.55
N ASP A 40 -7.57 -11.82 -7.48
CA ASP A 40 -7.90 -10.93 -8.59
C ASP A 40 -6.71 -10.05 -8.97
N GLU A 41 -6.19 -10.22 -10.20
CA GLU A 41 -5.03 -9.51 -10.71
C GLU A 41 -5.20 -7.98 -10.64
N GLY A 42 -6.44 -7.50 -10.87
CA GLY A 42 -6.76 -6.08 -10.78
C GLY A 42 -6.61 -5.54 -9.36
N ALA A 43 -7.08 -6.29 -8.36
CA ALA A 43 -6.95 -5.94 -6.95
C ALA A 43 -5.47 -5.92 -6.51
N LEU A 44 -4.69 -6.94 -6.92
CA LEU A 44 -3.25 -7.02 -6.64
C LEU A 44 -2.47 -5.87 -7.29
N SER A 45 -2.72 -5.60 -8.57
CA SER A 45 -2.10 -4.50 -9.29
C SER A 45 -2.40 -3.14 -8.64
N HIS A 46 -3.65 -2.92 -8.22
CA HIS A 46 -4.01 -1.67 -7.54
C HIS A 46 -3.30 -1.48 -6.20
N ILE A 47 -3.19 -2.52 -5.36
CA ILE A 47 -2.50 -2.39 -4.08
C ILE A 47 -0.99 -2.25 -4.27
N ALA A 48 -0.40 -2.96 -5.23
CA ALA A 48 1.00 -2.80 -5.60
C ALA A 48 1.32 -1.35 -6.02
N GLY A 49 0.49 -0.75 -6.86
CA GLY A 49 0.65 0.66 -7.26
C GLY A 49 0.51 1.65 -6.09
N VAL A 50 -0.35 1.37 -5.11
CA VAL A 50 -0.47 2.19 -3.89
C VAL A 50 0.79 2.06 -3.03
N LEU A 51 1.29 0.83 -2.81
CA LEU A 51 2.51 0.58 -2.04
C LEU A 51 3.73 1.27 -2.68
N ASP A 52 3.89 1.15 -3.99
CA ASP A 52 4.98 1.80 -4.73
C ASP A 52 4.89 3.34 -4.62
N GLY A 53 3.71 3.92 -4.87
CA GLY A 53 3.49 5.36 -4.73
C GLY A 53 3.80 5.89 -3.33
N MET A 54 3.45 5.13 -2.28
CA MET A 54 3.75 5.48 -0.90
C MET A 54 5.25 5.36 -0.57
N ASN A 55 5.93 4.36 -1.10
CA ASN A 55 7.37 4.20 -0.94
C ASN A 55 8.15 5.31 -1.66
N VAL A 56 7.74 5.68 -2.87
CA VAL A 56 8.31 6.83 -3.60
C VAL A 56 8.08 8.12 -2.81
N ALA A 57 6.85 8.37 -2.37
CA ALA A 57 6.52 9.59 -1.60
C ALA A 57 7.33 9.66 -0.29
N SER A 58 7.34 8.59 0.49
CA SER A 58 8.07 8.56 1.77
C SER A 58 9.57 8.73 1.58
N THR A 59 10.15 8.16 0.51
CA THR A 59 11.57 8.33 0.16
C THR A 59 11.89 9.77 -0.22
N ARG A 60 11.08 10.39 -1.07
CA ARG A 60 11.27 11.80 -1.44
C ARG A 60 11.09 12.75 -0.25
N ILE A 61 10.13 12.48 0.64
CA ILE A 61 9.94 13.25 1.88
C ILE A 61 11.18 13.14 2.78
N ARG A 62 11.77 11.94 2.90
CA ARG A 62 13.02 11.76 3.66
C ARG A 62 14.22 12.48 3.03
N GLN A 63 14.27 12.60 1.70
CA GLN A 63 15.38 13.22 0.97
C GLN A 63 15.28 14.75 0.91
N HIS A 64 14.10 15.28 0.67
CA HIS A 64 13.89 16.71 0.36
C HIS A 64 13.11 17.47 1.44
N GLY A 65 12.57 16.76 2.44
CA GLY A 65 11.64 17.32 3.42
C GLY A 65 10.22 17.43 2.86
N LEU A 66 9.24 17.51 3.78
CA LEU A 66 7.80 17.55 3.45
C LEU A 66 7.40 18.73 2.56
N ASP A 67 8.15 19.83 2.57
CA ASP A 67 7.80 21.01 1.78
C ASP A 67 8.30 20.93 0.33
N GLN A 68 9.24 20.03 0.03
CA GLN A 68 9.91 19.98 -1.28
C GLN A 68 9.93 18.59 -1.93
N TRP A 69 9.26 17.61 -1.33
CA TRP A 69 9.26 16.21 -1.80
C TRP A 69 8.67 15.98 -3.19
N THR A 70 7.88 16.92 -3.72
CA THR A 70 7.29 16.81 -5.06
C THR A 70 8.17 17.43 -6.15
N LYS A 71 9.29 18.07 -5.78
CA LYS A 71 10.20 18.67 -6.76
C LYS A 71 10.85 17.55 -7.61
N PRO A 72 11.00 17.77 -8.93
CA PRO A 72 11.62 16.81 -9.83
C PRO A 72 13.10 16.58 -9.53
#